data_AF-A0AB39VWJ2-F1
#
_entry.id   AF-A0AB39VWJ2-F1
#
_cell.length_a   1.000
_cell.length_b   1.000
_cell.length_c   1.000
_cell.angle_alpha   90.00
_cell.angle_beta   90.00
_cell.angle_gamma   90.00
#
_symmetry.space_group_name_H-M   'P 1'
#
loop_
_entity.id
_entity.type
_entity.pdbx_description
1 polymer ?
#
loop_
_entity_poly.entity_id
_entity_poly.type
_entity_poly.pdbx_seq_one_letter_code
_entity_poly.pdbx_strand_id
1 'polypeptide(L)'
;MSVAVKKPTVAHALPAQTSGQVVEIKIDGKLLVHSEGRGWICQRAASCLLEPQIDDRVLLANCGEKIWLLAVLERADTQQPSKLSIEGALHITASESLSFNSPQFNVEAQQGDCRVKVMNYRGESLSAWVNLSRVMGKCYESVWQSVTQISHRLLRKTTQLEQVRAGQLDVKVEEFSRMHAHTTIISSKTLTKVDAKQIHMG
;
A
#
# COMPACT_ATOMS: atom_id res chain seq x y z
N MET A 1 28.64 12.54 -73.19
CA MET A 1 27.67 13.03 -72.19
C MET A 1 27.34 11.91 -71.21
N SER A 2 27.12 12.28 -69.95
CA SER A 2 27.09 11.46 -68.73
C SER A 2 26.47 10.06 -68.79
N VAL A 3 27.22 9.11 -68.21
CA VAL A 3 26.70 7.83 -67.70
C VAL A 3 25.90 8.14 -66.43
N ALA A 4 24.59 7.91 -66.49
CA ALA A 4 23.70 8.08 -65.35
C ALA A 4 23.94 6.95 -64.34
N VAL A 5 24.66 7.26 -63.26
CA VAL A 5 24.76 6.40 -62.08
C VAL A 5 23.40 6.36 -61.40
N LYS A 6 22.67 5.24 -61.55
CA LYS A 6 21.49 4.95 -60.72
C LYS A 6 21.97 4.85 -59.27
N LYS A 7 21.60 5.84 -58.45
CA LYS A 7 21.78 5.78 -57.00
C LYS A 7 21.06 4.54 -56.48
N PRO A 8 21.72 3.69 -55.66
CA PRO A 8 21.05 2.55 -55.06
C PRO A 8 19.95 3.06 -54.13
N THR A 9 18.71 2.64 -54.40
CA THR A 9 17.59 2.85 -53.50
C THR A 9 17.81 1.93 -52.32
N VAL A 10 18.48 2.42 -51.28
CA VAL A 10 18.65 1.68 -50.04
C VAL A 10 17.25 1.49 -49.47
N ALA A 11 16.76 0.24 -49.48
CA ALA A 11 15.61 -0.14 -48.70
C ALA A 11 16.00 0.06 -47.23
N HIS A 12 15.70 1.25 -46.69
CA HIS A 12 15.96 1.60 -45.30
C HIS A 12 14.96 0.86 -44.41
N ALA A 13 15.20 -0.45 -44.25
CA ALA A 13 14.69 -1.17 -43.11
C ALA A 13 15.32 -0.54 -41.85
N LEU A 14 14.50 -0.39 -40.81
CA LEU A 14 14.98 -0.01 -39.49
C LEU A 14 16.21 -0.86 -39.13
N PRO A 15 17.31 -0.26 -38.67
CA PRO A 15 18.40 -1.00 -38.03
C PRO A 15 17.84 -1.95 -36.96
N ALA A 16 18.58 -3.03 -36.66
CA ALA A 16 18.14 -4.03 -35.69
C ALA A 16 17.66 -3.39 -34.36
N GLN A 17 18.34 -2.32 -33.93
CA GLN A 17 17.85 -1.42 -32.89
C GLN A 17 18.16 0.04 -33.26
N THR A 18 17.28 0.96 -32.90
CA THR A 18 17.53 2.41 -33.01
C THR A 18 16.80 3.17 -31.91
N SER A 19 17.25 4.37 -31.60
CA SER A 19 16.50 5.29 -30.74
C SER A 19 15.53 6.16 -31.57
N GLY A 20 14.41 6.54 -30.98
CA GLY A 20 13.48 7.50 -31.58
C GLY A 20 12.74 8.31 -30.53
N GLN A 21 11.85 9.19 -30.98
CA GLN A 21 11.02 10.02 -30.12
C GLN A 21 9.55 9.65 -30.30
N VAL A 22 8.80 9.46 -29.21
CA VAL A 22 7.36 9.19 -29.27
C VAL A 22 6.63 10.43 -29.76
N VAL A 23 5.86 10.32 -30.84
CA VAL A 23 5.09 11.43 -31.42
C VAL A 23 3.60 11.28 -31.16
N GLU A 24 3.11 10.04 -31.11
CA GLU A 24 1.69 9.75 -30.92
C GLU A 24 1.50 8.42 -30.18
N ILE A 25 0.49 8.36 -29.30
CA ILE A 25 0.02 7.13 -28.66
C ILE A 25 -1.41 6.89 -29.14
N LYS A 26 -1.63 5.77 -29.84
CA LYS A 26 -2.94 5.44 -30.43
C LYS A 26 -3.86 4.77 -29.43
N ILE A 27 -5.16 4.81 -29.71
CA ILE A 27 -6.23 4.21 -28.89
C ILE A 27 -6.04 2.69 -28.74
N ASP A 28 -5.46 2.03 -29.75
CA ASP A 28 -5.18 0.60 -29.74
C ASP A 28 -3.87 0.22 -29.01
N GLY A 29 -3.23 1.18 -28.33
CA GLY A 29 -1.98 1.00 -27.59
C GLY A 29 -0.72 0.95 -28.47
N LYS A 30 -0.84 1.09 -29.80
CA LYS A 30 0.32 1.25 -30.69
C LYS A 30 0.90 2.66 -30.55
N LEU A 31 2.20 2.79 -30.74
CA LEU A 31 2.91 4.07 -30.66
C LEU A 31 3.48 4.45 -32.03
N LEU A 32 3.38 5.72 -32.38
CA LEU A 32 4.12 6.31 -33.49
C LEU A 32 5.41 6.91 -32.94
N VAL A 33 6.55 6.40 -33.37
CA VAL A 33 7.87 6.86 -32.95
C VAL A 33 8.64 7.38 -34.15
N HIS A 34 9.14 8.61 -34.06
CA HIS A 34 9.98 9.19 -35.10
C HIS A 34 11.44 8.80 -34.88
N SER A 35 12.06 8.18 -35.88
CA SER A 35 13.48 7.83 -35.88
C SER A 35 14.04 7.92 -37.30
N GLU A 36 15.25 8.44 -37.42
CA GLU A 36 15.97 8.61 -38.70
C GLU A 36 15.14 9.35 -39.78
N GLY A 37 14.37 10.38 -39.37
CA GLY A 37 13.57 11.17 -40.29
C GLY A 37 12.25 10.52 -40.73
N ARG A 38 11.86 9.38 -40.14
CA ARG A 38 10.62 8.64 -40.47
C ARG A 38 9.82 8.26 -39.23
N GLY A 39 8.50 8.16 -39.39
CA GLY A 39 7.60 7.65 -38.36
C GLY A 39 7.43 6.14 -38.46
N TRP A 40 7.51 5.45 -37.33
CA TRP A 40 7.39 4.01 -37.21
C TRP A 40 6.27 3.65 -36.25
N ILE A 41 5.34 2.79 -36.69
CA ILE A 41 4.31 2.24 -35.82
C ILE A 41 4.90 1.04 -35.09
N CYS A 42 4.90 1.10 -33.76
CA CYS A 42 5.47 0.06 -32.90
C CYS A 42 4.51 -0.35 -31.78
N GLN A 43 4.75 -1.53 -31.22
CA GLN A 43 4.03 -2.04 -30.04
C GLN A 43 4.94 -1.93 -28.81
N ARG A 44 4.36 -1.57 -27.66
CA ARG A 44 5.09 -1.64 -26.39
C ARG A 44 5.41 -3.10 -26.06
N ALA A 45 6.68 -3.42 -25.83
CA ALA A 45 7.06 -4.74 -25.37
C ALA A 45 6.52 -4.99 -23.96
N ALA A 46 6.16 -6.24 -23.65
CA ALA A 46 5.71 -6.62 -22.30
C ALA A 46 6.76 -6.35 -21.22
N SER A 47 8.06 -6.35 -21.58
CA SER A 47 9.16 -6.00 -20.68
C SER A 47 9.30 -4.49 -20.44
N CYS A 48 8.72 -3.64 -21.28
CA CYS A 48 8.73 -2.19 -21.10
C CYS A 48 7.61 -1.78 -20.14
N LEU A 49 7.88 -1.92 -18.84
CA LEU A 49 6.90 -1.63 -17.79
C LEU A 49 6.58 -0.13 -17.66
N LEU A 50 7.56 0.72 -17.93
CA LEU A 50 7.38 2.17 -17.91
C LEU A 50 6.47 2.59 -19.08
N GLU A 51 5.34 3.23 -18.76
CA GLU A 51 4.43 3.78 -19.76
C GLU A 51 5.13 4.90 -20.55
N PRO A 52 5.33 4.73 -21.87
CA PRO A 52 5.88 5.80 -22.71
C PRO A 52 4.92 6.98 -22.76
N GLN A 53 5.47 8.19 -22.78
CA GLN A 53 4.74 9.44 -22.93
C GLN A 53 5.11 10.11 -24.25
N ILE A 54 4.29 11.07 -24.70
CA ILE A 54 4.64 11.89 -25.86
C ILE A 54 5.97 12.60 -25.60
N ASP A 55 6.76 12.73 -26.66
CA ASP A 55 8.10 13.30 -26.69
C ASP A 55 9.20 12.50 -25.99
N ASP A 56 8.87 11.38 -25.31
CA ASP A 56 9.89 10.51 -24.71
C ASP A 56 10.87 9.99 -25.76
N ARG A 57 12.14 9.93 -25.38
CA ARG A 57 13.14 9.23 -26.18
C ARG A 57 13.11 7.75 -25.82
N VAL A 58 12.97 6.88 -26.82
CA VAL A 58 12.73 5.45 -26.64
C VAL A 58 13.65 4.59 -27.50
N LEU A 59 13.85 3.35 -27.09
CA LEU A 59 14.59 2.33 -27.84
C LEU A 59 13.61 1.44 -28.61
N LEU A 60 13.79 1.35 -29.92
CA LEU A 60 13.07 0.46 -30.81
C LEU A 60 13.92 -0.75 -31.19
N ALA A 61 13.29 -1.90 -31.34
CA ALA A 61 13.89 -3.09 -31.94
C ALA A 61 13.03 -3.60 -33.10
N ASN A 62 13.68 -3.88 -34.23
CA ASN A 62 13.06 -4.46 -35.40
C ASN A 62 13.18 -5.99 -35.34
N CYS A 63 12.05 -6.67 -35.21
CA CYS A 63 11.98 -8.13 -35.17
C CYS A 63 11.32 -8.72 -36.44
N GLY A 64 11.52 -8.06 -37.59
CA GLY A 64 10.95 -8.47 -38.86
C GLY A 64 9.54 -7.94 -39.04
N GLU A 65 8.54 -8.70 -38.62
CA GLU A 65 7.12 -8.35 -38.84
C GLU A 65 6.61 -7.22 -37.94
N LYS A 66 7.32 -6.97 -36.83
CA LYS A 66 6.92 -6.01 -35.80
C LYS A 66 8.11 -5.21 -35.32
N ILE A 67 7.82 -3.96 -34.97
CA ILE A 67 8.74 -3.07 -34.28
C ILE A 67 8.27 -2.97 -32.84
N TRP A 68 9.17 -3.26 -31.91
CA TRP A 68 8.89 -3.22 -30.48
C TRP A 68 9.59 -2.02 -29.85
N LEU A 69 8.85 -1.29 -29.01
CA LEU A 69 9.44 -0.33 -28.08
C LEU A 69 9.89 -1.13 -26.84
N LEU A 70 11.21 -1.19 -26.64
CA LEU A 70 11.84 -2.00 -25.58
C LEU A 70 12.03 -1.23 -24.27
N ALA A 71 12.33 0.07 -24.36
CA ALA A 71 12.58 0.91 -23.20
C ALA A 71 12.30 2.38 -23.51
N VAL A 72 11.91 3.13 -22.48
CA VAL A 72 12.02 4.60 -22.47
C VAL A 72 13.42 4.93 -21.97
N LEU A 73 14.20 5.61 -22.82
CA LEU A 73 15.59 5.97 -22.56
C LEU A 73 15.68 7.26 -21.76
N GLU A 74 14.92 8.29 -22.16
CA GLU A 74 14.90 9.60 -21.53
C GLU A 74 13.47 10.12 -21.49
N ARG A 75 13.06 10.69 -20.35
CA ARG A 75 11.76 11.33 -20.19
C ARG A 75 11.77 12.73 -20.80
N ALA A 76 10.72 13.07 -21.54
CA ALA A 76 10.53 14.43 -22.02
C ALA A 76 10.22 15.40 -20.87
N ASP A 77 9.31 15.02 -19.98
CA ASP A 77 8.93 15.79 -18.80
C ASP A 77 9.12 14.94 -17.54
N THR A 78 10.09 15.32 -16.71
CA THR A 78 10.37 14.64 -15.44
C THR A 78 9.42 15.05 -14.32
N GLN A 79 8.57 16.07 -14.53
CA GLN A 79 7.54 16.50 -13.57
C GLN A 79 6.28 15.64 -13.65
N GLN A 80 6.03 15.00 -14.80
CA GLN A 80 4.92 14.06 -14.93
C GLN A 80 5.21 12.77 -14.14
N PRO A 81 4.19 12.17 -13.51
CA PRO A 81 4.36 10.93 -12.77
C PRO A 81 4.79 9.81 -13.72
N SER A 82 5.82 9.07 -13.32
CA SER A 82 6.21 7.85 -14.01
C SER A 82 5.33 6.69 -13.57
N LYS A 83 4.65 6.07 -14.54
CA LYS A 83 3.70 4.98 -14.31
C LYS A 83 4.27 3.66 -14.81
N LEU A 84 4.36 2.69 -13.92
CA LEU A 84 4.62 1.30 -14.27
C LEU A 84 3.26 0.61 -14.49
N SER A 85 3.12 -0.10 -15.60
CA SER A 85 1.83 -0.67 -16.00
C SER A 85 2.00 -2.05 -16.59
N ILE A 86 1.27 -3.00 -16.00
CA ILE A 86 1.29 -4.42 -16.33
C ILE A 86 -0.14 -4.82 -16.63
N GLU A 87 -0.36 -5.52 -17.75
CA GLU A 87 -1.66 -6.12 -18.04
C GLU A 87 -1.79 -7.44 -17.27
N GLY A 88 -2.87 -7.59 -16.49
CA GLY A 88 -3.15 -8.80 -15.72
C GLY A 88 -2.53 -8.82 -14.32
N ALA A 89 -2.33 -10.02 -13.78
CA ALA A 89 -1.83 -10.22 -12.42
C ALA A 89 -0.31 -10.00 -12.35
N LEU A 90 0.15 -9.27 -11.31
CA LEU A 90 1.56 -9.02 -11.04
C LEU A 90 1.99 -9.69 -9.73
N HIS A 91 3.03 -10.51 -9.82
CA HIS A 91 3.72 -11.07 -8.66
C HIS A 91 5.12 -10.47 -8.57
N ILE A 92 5.41 -9.77 -7.46
CA ILE A 92 6.74 -9.25 -7.16
C ILE A 92 7.39 -10.16 -6.12
N THR A 93 8.53 -10.76 -6.48
CA THR A 93 9.30 -11.63 -5.59
C THR A 93 10.76 -11.20 -5.58
N ALA A 94 11.38 -11.29 -4.41
CA ALA A 94 12.80 -11.03 -4.22
C ALA A 94 13.40 -12.19 -3.42
N SER A 95 14.62 -12.62 -3.77
CA SER A 95 15.31 -13.72 -3.09
C SER A 95 15.78 -13.36 -1.68
N GLU A 96 15.97 -12.08 -1.41
CA GLU A 96 16.47 -11.57 -0.13
C GLU A 96 15.53 -10.52 0.46
N SER A 97 15.53 -9.32 -0.10
CA SER A 97 14.78 -8.18 0.46
C SER A 97 14.06 -7.38 -0.63
N LEU A 98 12.92 -6.80 -0.24
CA LEU A 98 12.14 -5.87 -1.05
C LEU A 98 11.95 -4.60 -0.23
N SER A 99 12.44 -3.46 -0.73
CA SER A 99 12.39 -2.17 -0.06
C SER A 99 11.71 -1.11 -0.93
N PHE A 100 10.81 -0.34 -0.34
CA PHE A 100 10.25 0.87 -0.93
C PHE A 100 10.70 2.08 -0.12
N ASN A 101 11.26 3.09 -0.77
CA ASN A 101 11.71 4.33 -0.13
C ASN A 101 11.18 5.53 -0.92
N SER A 102 10.27 6.28 -0.30
CA SER A 102 9.66 7.46 -0.88
C SER A 102 9.14 8.39 0.22
N PRO A 103 9.01 9.70 -0.05
CA PRO A 103 8.36 10.63 0.88
C PRO A 103 6.88 10.30 1.14
N GLN A 104 6.21 9.66 0.17
CA GLN A 104 4.81 9.24 0.27
C GLN A 104 4.65 7.82 -0.25
N PHE A 105 3.89 6.99 0.49
CA PHE A 105 3.57 5.62 0.13
C PHE A 105 2.06 5.38 0.30
N ASN A 106 1.37 5.15 -0.82
CA ASN A 106 -0.07 4.86 -0.84
C ASN A 106 -0.29 3.44 -1.36
N VAL A 107 -1.11 2.66 -0.66
CA VAL A 107 -1.54 1.33 -1.08
C VAL A 107 -3.07 1.29 -1.03
N GLU A 108 -3.69 1.05 -2.18
CA GLU A 108 -5.14 0.94 -2.31
C GLU A 108 -5.50 -0.40 -2.94
N ALA A 109 -6.43 -1.12 -2.31
CA ALA A 109 -6.94 -2.38 -2.81
C ALA A 109 -8.35 -2.62 -2.28
N GLN A 110 -9.20 -3.28 -3.06
CA GLN A 110 -10.52 -3.72 -2.60
C GLN A 110 -10.45 -4.88 -1.60
N GLN A 111 -9.42 -5.73 -1.74
CA GLN A 111 -9.14 -6.85 -0.85
C GLN A 111 -7.62 -6.95 -0.64
N GLY A 112 -7.19 -7.17 0.61
CA GLY A 112 -5.78 -7.31 0.95
C GLY A 112 -5.56 -8.43 1.97
N ASP A 113 -4.50 -9.21 1.77
CA ASP A 113 -3.95 -10.13 2.75
C ASP A 113 -2.47 -9.76 3.00
N CYS A 114 -2.15 -9.40 4.24
CA CYS A 114 -0.82 -8.98 4.64
C CYS A 114 -0.30 -9.93 5.71
N ARG A 115 0.51 -10.90 5.28
CA ARG A 115 1.12 -11.87 6.19
C ARG A 115 2.54 -11.46 6.52
N VAL A 116 2.73 -11.01 7.76
CA VAL A 116 4.04 -10.61 8.29
C VAL A 116 4.32 -11.39 9.58
N LYS A 117 5.48 -12.07 9.66
CA LYS A 117 5.88 -12.80 10.86
C LYS A 117 6.33 -11.87 12.00
N VAL A 118 7.05 -10.81 11.66
CA VAL A 118 7.52 -9.78 12.59
C VAL A 118 7.36 -8.42 11.91
N MET A 119 6.57 -7.52 12.50
CA MET A 119 6.31 -6.18 11.99
C MET A 119 6.83 -5.14 12.99
N ASN A 120 7.66 -4.22 12.50
CA ASN A 120 8.07 -3.04 13.25
C ASN A 120 7.47 -1.81 12.57
N TYR A 121 6.50 -1.17 13.21
CA TYR A 121 5.93 0.09 12.75
C TYR A 121 6.56 1.26 13.52
N ARG A 122 6.95 2.32 12.80
CA ARG A 122 7.41 3.58 13.39
C ARG A 122 6.74 4.72 12.63
N GLY A 123 5.99 5.54 13.35
CA GLY A 123 5.28 6.70 12.79
C GLY A 123 4.68 7.54 13.91
N GLU A 124 4.28 8.76 13.58
CA GLU A 124 3.69 9.70 14.53
C GLU A 124 2.22 9.38 14.86
N SER A 125 1.49 8.80 13.90
CA SER A 125 0.09 8.44 14.06
C SER A 125 -0.26 7.14 13.32
N LEU A 126 -1.34 6.49 13.75
CA LEU A 126 -1.94 5.33 13.08
C LEU A 126 -3.46 5.43 13.26
N SER A 127 -4.19 5.50 12.15
CA SER A 127 -5.65 5.54 12.13
C SER A 127 -6.18 4.33 11.36
N ALA A 128 -7.16 3.65 11.93
CA ALA A 128 -7.81 2.50 11.30
C ALA A 128 -9.32 2.58 11.50
N TRP A 129 -10.05 2.66 10.39
CA TRP A 129 -11.51 2.57 10.38
C TRP A 129 -11.91 1.16 9.98
N VAL A 130 -12.40 0.40 10.96
CA VAL A 130 -12.69 -1.03 10.80
C VAL A 130 -14.11 -1.32 11.26
N ASN A 131 -14.88 -2.01 10.42
CA ASN A 131 -16.23 -2.45 10.78
C ASN A 131 -16.20 -3.59 11.81
N LEU A 132 -15.21 -4.48 11.69
CA LEU A 132 -14.98 -5.59 12.60
C LEU A 132 -13.48 -5.85 12.71
N SER A 133 -12.97 -5.84 13.95
CA SER A 133 -11.62 -6.29 14.26
C SER A 133 -11.68 -7.52 15.17
N ARG A 134 -10.88 -8.54 14.84
CA ARG A 134 -10.70 -9.72 15.69
C ARG A 134 -9.21 -9.91 15.92
N VAL A 135 -8.80 -9.76 17.18
CA VAL A 135 -7.42 -9.99 17.59
C VAL A 135 -7.39 -11.29 18.39
N MET A 136 -6.55 -12.24 17.96
CA MET A 136 -6.31 -13.49 18.67
C MET A 136 -4.82 -13.60 18.93
N GLY A 137 -4.44 -13.73 20.21
CA GLY A 137 -3.05 -13.77 20.63
C GLY A 137 -2.92 -14.45 21.98
N LYS A 138 -1.68 -14.85 22.32
CA LYS A 138 -1.35 -15.45 23.62
C LYS A 138 -1.00 -14.40 24.68
N CYS A 139 -0.36 -13.31 24.26
CA CYS A 139 0.04 -12.20 25.10
C CYS A 139 -0.30 -10.88 24.39
N TYR A 140 -0.69 -9.88 25.17
CA TYR A 140 -0.91 -8.51 24.72
C TYR A 140 -0.33 -7.59 25.79
N GLU A 141 0.78 -6.93 25.48
CA GLU A 141 1.43 -5.95 26.35
C GLU A 141 1.35 -4.58 25.69
N SER A 142 1.00 -3.57 26.47
CA SER A 142 0.73 -2.24 25.95
C SER A 142 1.08 -1.19 26.99
N VAL A 143 1.83 -0.19 26.57
CA VAL A 143 2.16 0.98 27.38
C VAL A 143 1.59 2.20 26.67
N TRP A 144 0.76 2.96 27.38
CA TRP A 144 0.09 4.14 26.83
C TRP A 144 0.11 5.25 27.87
N GLN A 145 0.14 6.49 27.40
CA GLN A 145 -0.10 7.65 28.27
C GLN A 145 -1.59 7.80 28.59
N SER A 146 -2.48 7.52 27.63
CA SER A 146 -3.93 7.58 27.80
C SER A 146 -4.62 6.58 26.88
N VAL A 147 -5.73 6.02 27.34
CA VAL A 147 -6.62 5.14 26.57
C VAL A 147 -8.06 5.57 26.84
N THR A 148 -8.78 5.93 25.79
CA THR A 148 -10.23 6.21 25.84
C THR A 148 -10.97 5.12 25.11
N GLN A 149 -11.91 4.46 25.79
CA GLN A 149 -12.73 3.41 25.20
C GLN A 149 -14.21 3.79 25.31
N ILE A 150 -14.88 3.93 24.18
CA ILE A 150 -16.31 4.19 24.09
C ILE A 150 -16.93 2.99 23.37
N SER A 151 -17.87 2.31 24.02
CA SER A 151 -18.49 1.11 23.48
C SER A 151 -19.91 0.94 24.01
N HIS A 152 -20.84 0.51 23.16
CA HIS A 152 -22.19 0.12 23.62
C HIS A 152 -22.14 -1.11 24.55
N ARG A 153 -21.22 -2.04 24.29
CA ARG A 153 -21.02 -3.23 25.11
C ARG A 153 -19.54 -3.56 25.20
N LEU A 154 -19.03 -3.68 26.42
CA LEU A 154 -17.71 -4.20 26.73
C LEU A 154 -17.88 -5.47 27.57
N LEU A 155 -17.33 -6.59 27.10
CA LEU A 155 -17.16 -7.79 27.91
C LEU A 155 -15.67 -8.00 28.15
N ARG A 156 -15.26 -7.96 29.41
CA ARG A 156 -13.91 -8.34 29.83
C ARG A 156 -13.99 -9.57 30.72
N LYS A 157 -13.20 -10.59 30.42
CA LYS A 157 -13.12 -11.82 31.20
C LYS A 157 -11.66 -12.18 31.43
N THR A 158 -11.28 -12.30 32.70
CA THR A 158 -9.93 -12.64 33.14
C THR A 158 -10.01 -13.90 34.00
N THR A 159 -9.20 -14.93 33.71
CA THR A 159 -9.29 -16.23 34.38
C THR A 159 -8.43 -16.34 35.64
N GLN A 160 -7.28 -15.68 35.65
CA GLN A 160 -6.31 -15.77 36.76
C GLN A 160 -6.31 -14.52 37.64
N LEU A 161 -5.85 -13.39 37.10
CA LEU A 161 -5.71 -12.15 37.86
C LEU A 161 -6.02 -10.94 36.99
N GLU A 162 -6.95 -10.11 37.44
CA GLU A 162 -7.09 -8.74 36.98
C GLU A 162 -6.70 -7.83 38.15
N GLN A 163 -5.60 -7.07 37.98
CA GLN A 163 -5.17 -6.09 38.96
C GLN A 163 -5.36 -4.68 38.41
N VAL A 164 -6.15 -3.88 39.12
CA VAL A 164 -6.35 -2.46 38.83
C VAL A 164 -5.64 -1.64 39.91
N ARG A 165 -4.61 -0.89 39.52
CA ARG A 165 -3.96 0.13 40.36
C ARG A 165 -4.21 1.49 39.73
N ALA A 166 -5.01 2.31 40.38
CA ALA A 166 -5.40 3.61 39.87
C ALA A 166 -5.26 4.67 40.97
N GLY A 167 -4.93 5.90 40.58
CA GLY A 167 -4.98 7.04 41.51
C GLY A 167 -6.42 7.35 41.94
N GLN A 168 -7.37 7.27 41.00
CA GLN A 168 -8.81 7.33 41.24
C GLN A 168 -9.49 6.27 40.37
N LEU A 169 -10.46 5.57 40.95
CA LEU A 169 -11.31 4.62 40.24
C LEU A 169 -12.76 5.04 40.47
N ASP A 170 -13.41 5.51 39.41
CA ASP A 170 -14.83 5.84 39.39
C ASP A 170 -15.59 4.82 38.54
N VAL A 171 -16.61 4.20 39.14
CA VAL A 171 -17.45 3.18 38.48
C VAL A 171 -18.90 3.59 38.66
N LYS A 172 -19.49 4.09 37.57
CA LYS A 172 -20.92 4.41 37.51
C LYS A 172 -21.66 3.32 36.72
N VAL A 173 -22.73 2.81 37.31
CA VAL A 173 -23.60 1.80 36.68
C VAL A 173 -25.04 2.27 36.79
N GLU A 174 -25.81 2.17 35.71
CA GLU A 174 -27.18 2.71 35.65
C GLU A 174 -28.22 1.76 36.26
N GLU A 175 -28.12 0.47 36.00
CA GLU A 175 -29.13 -0.52 36.44
C GLU A 175 -28.68 -1.32 37.67
N PHE A 176 -27.67 -2.17 37.52
CA PHE A 176 -27.18 -3.02 38.61
C PHE A 176 -25.68 -3.26 38.52
N SER A 177 -25.00 -3.14 39.66
CA SER A 177 -23.62 -3.58 39.81
C SER A 177 -23.60 -4.81 40.73
N ARG A 178 -22.94 -5.89 40.29
CA ARG A 178 -22.78 -7.11 41.09
C ARG A 178 -21.29 -7.38 41.31
N MET A 179 -20.89 -7.39 42.58
CA MET A 179 -19.58 -7.88 43.00
C MET A 179 -19.78 -9.20 43.74
N HIS A 180 -19.21 -10.27 43.21
CA HIS A 180 -19.31 -11.61 43.80
C HIS A 180 -17.93 -12.23 43.86
N ALA A 181 -17.53 -12.68 45.04
CA ALA A 181 -16.29 -13.37 45.30
C ALA A 181 -16.48 -14.29 46.51
N HIS A 182 -15.60 -15.30 46.67
CA HIS A 182 -15.54 -16.09 47.90
C HIS A 182 -15.19 -15.20 49.11
N THR A 183 -14.36 -14.18 48.90
CA THR A 183 -13.97 -13.21 49.92
C THR A 183 -13.83 -11.85 49.29
N THR A 184 -14.48 -10.84 49.88
CA THR A 184 -14.42 -9.44 49.46
C THR A 184 -13.85 -8.62 50.60
N ILE A 185 -12.79 -7.85 50.34
CA ILE A 185 -12.20 -6.93 51.31
C ILE A 185 -12.37 -5.51 50.79
N ILE A 186 -13.06 -4.68 51.55
CA ILE A 186 -13.19 -3.24 51.30
C ILE A 186 -12.59 -2.51 52.49
N SER A 187 -11.57 -1.70 52.24
CA SER A 187 -10.87 -0.95 53.28
C SER A 187 -10.70 0.50 52.86
N SER A 188 -11.05 1.43 53.74
CA SER A 188 -10.83 2.87 53.56
C SER A 188 -10.10 3.46 54.77
N LYS A 189 -9.15 4.36 54.55
CA LYS A 189 -8.52 5.11 55.67
C LYS A 189 -9.42 6.18 56.26
N THR A 190 -10.25 6.81 55.42
CA THR A 190 -11.03 8.00 55.81
C THR A 190 -12.53 7.71 55.89
N LEU A 191 -13.12 7.18 54.83
CA LEU A 191 -14.56 6.96 54.75
C LEU A 191 -14.89 5.83 53.79
N THR A 192 -15.73 4.91 54.25
CA THR A 192 -16.54 4.05 53.38
C THR A 192 -17.98 4.46 53.60
N LYS A 193 -18.65 4.96 52.56
CA LYS A 193 -20.07 5.33 52.61
C LYS A 193 -20.87 4.36 51.75
N VAL A 194 -21.89 3.75 52.35
CA VAL A 194 -22.83 2.86 51.65
C VAL A 194 -24.22 3.41 51.89
N ASP A 195 -24.80 4.00 50.86
CA ASP A 195 -26.16 4.54 50.90
C ASP A 195 -27.07 3.67 50.04
N ALA A 196 -28.18 3.19 50.61
CA ALA A 196 -29.20 2.47 49.86
C ALA A 196 -30.57 2.62 50.53
N LYS A 197 -31.64 2.43 49.76
CA LYS A 197 -33.00 2.30 50.33
C LYS A 197 -33.11 1.10 51.27
N GLN A 198 -32.37 0.02 50.97
CA GLN A 198 -32.28 -1.18 51.79
C GLN A 198 -30.86 -1.75 51.69
N ILE A 199 -30.33 -2.19 52.84
CA ILE A 199 -29.10 -2.96 52.93
C ILE A 199 -29.44 -4.24 53.68
N HIS A 200 -29.24 -5.39 53.02
CA HIS A 200 -29.38 -6.70 53.64
C HIS A 200 -27.97 -7.23 53.91
N MET A 201 -27.62 -7.40 55.18
CA MET A 201 -26.34 -7.97 55.63
C MET A 201 -26.66 -9.21 56.47
N GLY A 202 -26.11 -10.36 56.09
CA GLY A 202 -26.31 -11.65 56.74
C GLY A 202 -25.11 -12.56 56.54
#